data_AF-A0A2V6WQC6-F1
#
_entry.id   AF-A0A2V6WQC6-F1
#
_cell.length_a   1.000
_cell.length_b   1.000
_cell.length_c   1.000
_cell.angle_alpha   90.00
_cell.angle_beta   90.00
_cell.angle_gamma   90.00
#
_symmetry.space_group_name_H-M   'P 1'
#
loop_
_entity.id
_entity.type
_entity.pdbx_description
1 polymer ?
#
loop_
_entity_poly.entity_id
_entity_poly.type
_entity_poly.pdbx_seq_one_letter_code
_entity_poly.pdbx_strand_id
1 'polypeptide(L)'
;PAFDRFAYAALVYVGETDEEGYAGARKLMWYLESNKVPPQFTSPPGYHPTASAVNTMKGTNPGIFKMFQNPALGPLMEHGLVFAGNPDSVYRQILKMYDHVGGFGHLLIMGQAGFLDHDETVKGMQMFVREVYPRLKAL
;
A
#
# COMPACT_ATOMS: atom_id res chain seq x y z
N PRO A 1 6.60 15.35 -10.32
CA PRO A 1 6.39 14.79 -11.67
C PRO A 1 5.02 15.21 -12.20
N ALA A 2 4.81 15.25 -13.51
CA ALA A 2 3.46 15.40 -14.07
C ALA A 2 2.63 14.13 -13.81
N PHE A 3 1.29 14.26 -13.73
CA PHE A 3 0.41 13.16 -13.33
C PHE A 3 0.50 11.94 -14.25
N ASP A 4 0.71 12.15 -15.55
CA ASP A 4 0.90 11.08 -16.54
C ASP A 4 2.14 10.21 -16.31
N ARG A 5 3.08 10.68 -15.47
CA ARG A 5 4.37 10.03 -15.17
C ARG A 5 4.55 9.64 -13.72
N PHE A 6 3.55 9.84 -12.87
CA PHE A 6 3.61 9.45 -11.47
C PHE A 6 2.62 8.33 -11.19
N ALA A 7 3.17 7.19 -10.76
CA ALA A 7 2.42 6.04 -10.30
C ALA A 7 2.64 5.82 -8.80
N TYR A 8 1.54 5.56 -8.08
CA TYR A 8 1.57 5.14 -6.68
C TYR A 8 1.29 3.63 -6.62
N ALA A 9 2.14 2.87 -5.91
CA ALA A 9 1.96 1.43 -5.76
C ALA A 9 1.53 1.11 -4.33
N ALA A 10 0.47 0.32 -4.19
CA ALA A 10 -0.08 -0.07 -2.89
C ALA A 10 -0.61 -1.50 -2.91
N LEU A 11 -0.62 -2.15 -1.75
CA LEU A 11 -1.39 -3.36 -1.54
C LEU A 11 -2.86 -2.97 -1.37
N VAL A 12 -3.77 -3.61 -2.12
CA VAL A 12 -5.19 -3.24 -2.07
C VAL A 12 -6.05 -4.50 -1.98
N TYR A 13 -6.99 -4.52 -1.04
CA TYR A 13 -8.01 -5.55 -0.98
C TYR A 13 -9.37 -4.96 -0.61
N VAL A 14 -10.40 -5.26 -1.41
CA VAL A 14 -11.75 -4.75 -1.22
C VAL A 14 -12.68 -5.91 -0.90
N GLY A 15 -13.22 -5.95 0.31
CA GLY A 15 -14.25 -6.89 0.73
C GLY A 15 -15.65 -6.27 0.67
N GLU A 16 -16.68 -7.05 1.00
CA GLU A 16 -18.04 -6.53 1.17
C GLU A 16 -18.15 -5.71 2.46
N THR A 17 -17.41 -6.12 3.50
CA THR A 17 -17.29 -5.40 4.77
C THR A 17 -15.84 -4.98 5.04
N ASP A 18 -15.66 -4.11 6.03
CA ASP A 18 -14.32 -3.72 6.47
C ASP A 18 -13.56 -4.92 7.04
N GLU A 19 -14.23 -5.76 7.83
CA GLU A 19 -13.63 -6.96 8.43
C GLU A 19 -13.14 -7.95 7.37
N GLU A 20 -13.93 -8.18 6.32
CA GLU A 20 -13.53 -9.01 5.19
C GLU A 20 -12.35 -8.39 4.45
N GLY A 21 -12.43 -7.08 4.19
CA GLY A 21 -11.36 -6.30 3.57
C GLY A 21 -10.02 -6.46 4.32
N TYR A 22 -10.06 -6.34 5.65
CA TYR A 22 -8.90 -6.50 6.51
C TYR A 22 -8.40 -7.95 6.56
N ALA A 23 -9.28 -8.93 6.50
CA ALA A 23 -8.89 -10.35 6.45
C ALA A 23 -8.11 -10.67 5.18
N GLY A 24 -8.59 -10.22 4.02
CA GLY A 24 -7.85 -10.37 2.75
C GLY A 24 -6.53 -9.59 2.75
N ALA A 25 -6.52 -8.36 3.26
CA ALA A 25 -5.29 -7.57 3.35
C ALA A 25 -4.23 -8.19 4.27
N ARG A 26 -4.62 -8.86 5.37
CA ARG A 26 -3.67 -9.62 6.20
C ARG A 26 -2.98 -10.75 5.42
N LYS A 27 -3.65 -11.35 4.44
CA LYS A 27 -3.03 -12.35 3.56
C LYS A 27 -2.03 -11.69 2.60
N LEU A 28 -2.36 -10.49 2.09
CA LEU A 28 -1.45 -9.70 1.26
C LEU A 28 -0.17 -9.29 1.99
N MET A 29 -0.25 -9.03 3.31
CA MET A 29 0.90 -8.65 4.14
C MET A 29 2.05 -9.67 4.11
N TRP A 30 1.79 -10.92 3.71
CA TRP A 30 2.84 -11.90 3.43
C TRP A 30 3.92 -11.34 2.49
N TYR A 31 3.55 -10.50 1.51
CA TYR A 31 4.51 -9.85 0.61
C TYR A 31 5.55 -9.00 1.35
N LEU A 32 5.16 -8.38 2.47
CA LEU A 32 6.02 -7.55 3.30
C LEU A 32 6.78 -8.38 4.33
N GLU A 33 6.11 -9.33 4.95
CA GLU A 33 6.65 -10.15 6.05
C GLU A 33 7.61 -11.24 5.59
N SER A 34 7.36 -11.82 4.41
CA SER A 34 8.12 -12.96 3.87
C SER A 34 9.09 -12.55 2.78
N ASN A 35 9.35 -11.25 2.64
CA ASN A 35 10.28 -10.74 1.64
C ASN A 35 11.69 -11.26 1.92
N LYS A 36 12.27 -12.01 0.96
CA LYS A 36 13.57 -12.66 1.12
C LYS A 36 14.73 -11.79 0.65
N VAL A 37 14.62 -10.47 0.80
CA VAL A 37 15.66 -9.51 0.40
C VAL A 37 16.68 -9.41 1.53
N PRO A 38 17.94 -9.83 1.32
CA PRO A 38 19.00 -9.61 2.30
C PRO A 38 19.13 -8.12 2.67
N PRO A 39 19.40 -7.76 3.95
CA PRO A 39 19.42 -6.37 4.40
C PRO A 39 20.31 -5.45 3.56
N GLN A 40 21.45 -5.94 3.06
CA GLN A 40 22.37 -5.18 2.21
C GLN A 40 21.77 -4.73 0.86
N PHE A 41 20.65 -5.29 0.42
CA PHE A 41 19.95 -4.90 -0.80
C PHE A 41 18.75 -3.97 -0.56
N THR A 42 18.41 -3.68 0.70
CA THR A 42 17.25 -2.84 1.04
C THR A 42 17.51 -1.35 0.82
N SER A 43 18.77 -0.93 0.81
CA SER A 43 19.18 0.47 0.70
C SER A 43 20.44 0.64 -0.17
N PRO A 44 20.37 0.40 -1.49
CA PRO A 44 21.53 0.57 -2.36
C PRO A 44 22.09 2.01 -2.32
N PRO A 45 23.37 2.22 -2.67
CA PRO A 45 23.91 3.57 -2.80
C PRO A 45 23.06 4.45 -3.73
N GLY A 46 22.66 5.63 -3.25
CA GLY A 46 21.86 6.61 -4.01
C GLY A 46 20.34 6.48 -3.86
N TYR A 47 19.82 5.46 -3.18
CA TYR A 47 18.37 5.25 -2.99
C TYR A 47 17.71 6.28 -2.08
N HIS A 48 18.48 6.83 -1.13
CA HIS A 48 18.03 7.86 -0.21
C HIS A 48 18.96 9.07 -0.27
N PRO A 49 18.43 10.30 -0.17
CA PRO A 49 19.26 11.48 0.05
C PRO A 49 20.11 11.33 1.31
N THR A 50 21.37 11.78 1.28
CA THR A 50 22.32 11.66 2.41
C THR A 50 21.74 12.21 3.71
N ALA A 51 21.03 13.34 3.66
CA ALA A 51 20.38 13.93 4.82
C ALA A 51 19.35 12.98 5.47
N SER A 52 18.60 12.23 4.67
CA SER A 52 17.65 11.23 5.16
C SER A 52 18.37 10.09 5.88
N ALA A 53 19.44 9.56 5.28
CA ALA A 53 20.24 8.49 5.89
C ALA A 53 20.85 8.92 7.24
N VAL A 54 21.40 10.15 7.30
CA VAL A 54 21.94 10.72 8.55
C VAL A 54 20.87 10.86 9.63
N ASN A 55 19.65 11.31 9.29
CA ASN A 55 18.55 11.42 10.25
C ASN A 55 18.09 10.06 10.77
N THR A 56 18.10 9.03 9.94
CA THR A 56 17.83 7.65 10.36
C THR A 56 18.91 7.14 11.32
N MET A 57 20.20 7.37 11.03
CA MET A 57 21.31 6.98 11.93
C MET A 57 21.25 7.71 13.28
N LYS A 58 20.79 8.96 13.29
CA LYS A 58 20.56 9.75 14.51
C LYS A 58 19.31 9.33 15.30
N GLY A 59 18.53 8.36 14.80
CA GLY A 59 17.30 7.89 15.44
C GLY A 59 16.15 8.90 15.46
N THR A 60 16.28 10.01 14.72
CA THR A 60 15.29 11.12 14.74
C THR A 60 14.06 10.79 13.90
N ASN A 61 14.23 9.94 12.90
CA ASN A 61 13.12 9.34 12.16
C ASN A 61 13.54 7.92 11.71
N PRO A 62 13.09 6.87 12.41
CA PRO A 62 13.44 5.50 12.04
C PRO A 62 12.84 5.10 10.67
N GLY A 63 11.93 5.92 10.13
CA GLY A 63 11.48 5.86 8.74
C GLY A 63 10.86 4.53 8.37
N ILE A 64 10.84 4.26 7.06
CA ILE A 64 10.23 3.08 6.47
C ILE A 64 10.87 1.75 6.93
N PHE A 65 12.12 1.80 7.40
CA PHE A 65 12.84 0.63 7.90
C PHE A 65 12.19 0.00 9.13
N LYS A 66 11.82 0.81 10.13
CA LYS A 66 11.17 0.29 11.35
C LYS A 66 9.78 -0.27 11.06
N MET A 67 9.10 0.27 10.04
CA MET A 67 7.80 -0.21 9.63
C MET A 67 7.84 -1.64 9.06
N PHE A 68 8.89 -1.97 8.31
CA PHE A 68 9.08 -3.32 7.77
C PHE A 68 9.72 -4.30 8.75
N GLN A 69 10.23 -3.84 9.91
CA GLN A 69 10.73 -4.74 10.96
C GLN A 69 9.61 -5.42 11.75
N ASN A 70 8.47 -4.77 11.92
CA ASN A 70 7.29 -5.33 12.58
C ASN A 70 6.01 -4.81 11.89
N PRO A 71 5.72 -5.28 10.68
CA PRO A 71 4.59 -4.80 9.91
C PRO A 71 3.27 -5.15 10.62
N ALA A 72 2.42 -4.16 10.78
CA ALA A 72 1.07 -4.32 11.31
C ALA A 72 0.07 -3.63 10.37
N LEU A 73 -1.09 -4.24 10.16
CA LEU A 73 -2.06 -3.76 9.17
C LEU A 73 -2.48 -2.31 9.41
N GLY A 74 -2.83 -1.95 10.65
CA GLY A 74 -3.29 -0.61 11.01
C GLY A 74 -2.29 0.49 10.63
N PRO A 75 -1.04 0.43 11.10
CA PRO A 75 0.01 1.37 10.68
C PRO A 75 0.24 1.38 9.16
N LEU A 76 0.25 0.21 8.50
CA LEU A 76 0.41 0.12 7.04
C LEU A 76 -0.71 0.84 6.29
N MET A 77 -1.94 0.77 6.79
CA MET A 77 -3.06 1.53 6.25
C MET A 77 -2.96 3.02 6.55
N GLU A 78 -2.57 3.38 7.77
CA GLU A 78 -2.41 4.79 8.18
C GLU A 78 -1.38 5.53 7.32
N HIS A 79 -0.28 4.84 6.95
CA HIS A 79 0.79 5.39 6.11
C HIS A 79 0.58 5.18 4.60
N GLY A 80 -0.57 4.65 4.18
CA GLY A 80 -0.94 4.52 2.76
C GLY A 80 -0.25 3.37 2.00
N LEU A 81 0.42 2.44 2.69
CA LEU A 81 1.04 1.26 2.06
C LEU A 81 0.02 0.17 1.73
N VAL A 82 -1.06 0.08 2.52
CA VAL A 82 -2.16 -0.86 2.34
C VAL A 82 -3.48 -0.09 2.29
N PHE A 83 -4.34 -0.38 1.32
CA PHE A 83 -5.71 0.09 1.29
C PHE A 83 -6.65 -1.10 1.41
N ALA A 84 -7.42 -1.14 2.49
CA ALA A 84 -8.24 -2.31 2.81
C ALA A 84 -9.56 -1.93 3.44
N GLY A 85 -10.60 -2.72 3.18
CA GLY A 85 -11.92 -2.59 3.79
C GLY A 85 -13.05 -2.83 2.79
N ASN A 86 -14.21 -2.26 3.07
CA ASN A 86 -15.31 -2.15 2.12
C ASN A 86 -15.01 -1.08 1.05
N PRO A 87 -15.82 -0.95 -0.03
CA PRO A 87 -15.55 0.00 -1.10
C PRO A 87 -15.45 1.47 -0.66
N ASP A 88 -16.28 1.90 0.30
CA ASP A 88 -16.26 3.27 0.80
C ASP A 88 -15.02 3.59 1.63
N SER A 89 -14.59 2.65 2.46
CA SER A 89 -13.36 2.76 3.25
C SER A 89 -12.15 2.83 2.33
N VAL A 90 -12.05 1.95 1.33
CA VAL A 90 -10.94 1.94 0.38
C VAL A 90 -10.91 3.22 -0.46
N TYR A 91 -12.06 3.67 -0.98
CA TYR A 91 -12.14 4.93 -1.72
C TYR A 91 -11.66 6.12 -0.87
N ARG A 92 -12.13 6.25 0.38
CA ARG A 92 -11.71 7.33 1.29
C ARG A 92 -10.22 7.28 1.61
N GLN A 93 -9.65 6.09 1.82
CA GLN A 93 -8.22 5.92 2.08
C GLN A 93 -7.38 6.36 0.87
N ILE A 94 -7.76 5.95 -0.34
CA ILE A 94 -7.07 6.35 -1.58
C ILE A 94 -7.19 7.85 -1.81
N LEU A 95 -8.37 8.46 -1.63
CA LEU A 95 -8.57 9.90 -1.78
C LEU A 95 -7.71 10.69 -0.78
N LYS A 96 -7.69 10.26 0.48
CA LYS A 96 -6.83 10.87 1.51
C LYS A 96 -5.36 10.83 1.09
N MET A 97 -4.90 9.69 0.55
CA MET A 97 -3.51 9.57 0.10
C MET A 97 -3.23 10.41 -1.15
N TYR A 98 -4.16 10.42 -2.11
CA TYR A 98 -4.11 11.26 -3.31
C TYR A 98 -3.93 12.74 -2.93
N ASP A 99 -4.78 13.26 -2.04
CA ASP A 99 -4.68 14.65 -1.57
C ASP A 99 -3.39 14.91 -0.81
N HIS A 100 -2.95 13.97 0.03
CA HIS A 100 -1.75 14.11 0.84
C HIS A 100 -0.48 14.27 0.00
N VAL A 101 -0.36 13.54 -1.12
CA VAL A 101 0.82 13.58 -1.99
C VAL A 101 0.70 14.59 -3.13
N GLY A 102 -0.43 15.30 -3.23
CA GLY A 102 -0.69 16.26 -4.30
C GLY A 102 -1.12 15.62 -5.63
N GLY A 103 -1.63 14.38 -5.58
CA GLY A 103 -2.19 13.64 -6.70
C GLY A 103 -1.23 12.66 -7.38
N PHE A 104 -1.80 11.64 -8.03
CA PHE A 104 -1.09 10.70 -8.91
C PHE A 104 -2.00 10.24 -10.06
N GLY A 105 -1.45 10.12 -11.28
CA GLY A 105 -2.25 9.73 -12.45
C GLY A 105 -2.44 8.21 -12.60
N HIS A 106 -1.62 7.41 -11.90
CA HIS A 106 -1.67 5.95 -11.98
C HIS A 106 -1.64 5.32 -10.59
N LEU A 107 -2.54 4.38 -10.34
CA LEU A 107 -2.52 3.52 -9.14
C LEU A 107 -2.16 2.09 -9.57
N LEU A 108 -1.00 1.62 -9.13
CA LEU A 108 -0.55 0.24 -9.32
C LEU A 108 -1.04 -0.60 -8.14
N ILE A 109 -1.93 -1.53 -8.44
CA ILE A 109 -2.60 -2.34 -7.43
C ILE A 109 -1.89 -3.69 -7.28
N MET A 110 -1.41 -3.94 -6.08
CA MET A 110 -0.99 -5.27 -5.64
C MET A 110 -2.17 -5.95 -4.95
N GLY A 111 -3.07 -6.53 -5.75
CA GLY A 111 -4.31 -7.18 -5.29
C GLY A 111 -4.21 -8.69 -5.12
N GLN A 112 -3.05 -9.28 -5.41
CA GLN A 112 -2.79 -10.72 -5.34
C GLN A 112 -1.43 -10.95 -4.71
N ALA A 113 -1.41 -11.60 -3.55
CA ALA A 113 -0.18 -12.03 -2.87
C ALA A 113 -0.49 -13.03 -1.75
N GLY A 114 0.56 -13.70 -1.27
CA GLY A 114 0.51 -14.53 -0.08
C GLY A 114 -0.49 -15.68 -0.19
N PHE A 115 -1.38 -15.75 0.78
CA PHE A 115 -2.35 -16.84 0.95
C PHE A 115 -3.74 -16.54 0.38
N LEU A 116 -3.89 -15.49 -0.45
CA LEU A 116 -5.13 -15.32 -1.19
C LEU A 116 -5.27 -16.44 -2.21
N ASP A 117 -6.40 -17.14 -2.17
CA ASP A 117 -6.74 -18.09 -3.23
C ASP A 117 -7.29 -17.36 -4.47
N HIS A 118 -7.65 -18.15 -5.50
CA HIS A 118 -8.17 -17.61 -6.75
C HIS A 118 -9.46 -16.80 -6.55
N ASP A 119 -10.41 -17.35 -5.80
CA ASP A 119 -11.74 -16.77 -5.67
C ASP A 119 -11.68 -15.49 -4.84
N GLU A 120 -10.90 -15.48 -3.76
CA GLU A 120 -10.65 -14.29 -2.96
C GLU A 120 -9.95 -13.19 -3.77
N THR A 121 -8.92 -13.56 -4.55
CA THR A 121 -8.21 -12.62 -5.41
C THR A 121 -9.16 -12.00 -6.44
N VAL A 122 -9.92 -12.82 -7.15
CA VAL A 122 -10.86 -12.37 -8.18
C VAL A 122 -11.95 -11.52 -7.56
N LYS A 123 -12.50 -11.91 -6.40
CA LYS A 123 -13.51 -11.13 -5.67
C LYS A 123 -12.99 -9.74 -5.33
N GLY A 124 -11.81 -9.65 -4.71
CA GLY A 124 -11.21 -8.37 -4.31
C GLY A 124 -10.95 -7.44 -5.50
N MET A 125 -10.43 -7.97 -6.60
CA MET A 125 -10.20 -7.21 -7.84
C MET A 125 -11.51 -6.76 -8.49
N GLN A 126 -12.52 -7.63 -8.56
CA GLN A 126 -13.83 -7.27 -9.14
C GLN A 126 -14.53 -6.19 -8.31
N MET A 127 -14.49 -6.31 -6.97
CA MET A 127 -15.04 -5.30 -6.07
C MET A 127 -14.36 -3.94 -6.27
N PHE A 128 -13.02 -3.92 -6.35
CA PHE A 128 -12.29 -2.69 -6.66
C PHE A 128 -12.74 -2.06 -7.98
N VAL A 129 -12.78 -2.86 -9.06
CA VAL A 129 -13.10 -2.36 -10.41
C VAL A 129 -14.55 -1.89 -10.52
N ARG A 130 -15.49 -2.54 -9.82
CA ARG A 130 -16.92 -2.19 -9.87
C ARG A 130 -17.27 -1.00 -8.98
N GLU A 131 -16.74 -0.96 -7.77
CA GLU A 131 -17.24 -0.06 -6.73
C GLU A 131 -16.30 1.10 -6.40
N VAL A 132 -14.99 0.94 -6.63
CA VAL A 132 -13.98 1.96 -6.26
C VAL A 132 -13.46 2.70 -7.50
N TYR A 133 -13.03 1.96 -8.52
CA TYR A 133 -12.41 2.53 -9.72
C TYR A 133 -13.26 3.60 -10.42
N PRO A 134 -14.59 3.44 -10.63
CA PRO A 134 -15.39 4.44 -11.31
C PRO A 134 -15.44 5.78 -10.56
N ARG A 135 -15.39 5.72 -9.22
CA ARG A 135 -15.38 6.92 -8.36
C ARG A 135 -14.04 7.63 -8.44
N LEU A 136 -12.93 6.88 -8.48
CA LEU A 136 -11.60 7.46 -8.65
C LEU A 136 -11.41 8.11 -10.03
N LYS A 137 -12.01 7.56 -11.08
CA LYS A 137 -11.95 8.14 -12.44
C LYS A 137 -12.71 9.47 -12.56
N ALA A 138 -13.63 9.74 -11.63
CA ALA A 138 -14.41 10.98 -11.58
C ALA A 138 -13.71 12.12 -10.82
N LEU A 139 -12.55 11.85 -10.20
CA LEU A 139 -11.66 12.85 -9.59
C LEU A 139 -10.89 13.62 -10.67
#